data_AF-A0A2D6TML6-F1
#
_entry.id   AF-A0A2D6TML6-F1
#
_cell.length_a   1.000
_cell.length_b   1.000
_cell.length_c   1.000
_cell.angle_alpha   90.00
_cell.angle_beta   90.00
_cell.angle_gamma   90.00
#
_symmetry.space_group_name_H-M   'P 1'
#
loop_
_entity.id
_entity.type
_entity.pdbx_description
1 polymer ?
#
loop_
_entity_poly.entity_id
_entity_poly.type
_entity_poly.pdbx_seq_one_letter_code
_entity_poly.pdbx_strand_id
1 'polypeptide(L)'
;MKRLYILFIVLMTCSTVSAQIIGDRVVKIIRVSFQEDDADGTTGNGDFLYTAEYDTCDNYVVDPAPHDKTYFISQLKAVDNYFRNVSYGKFGINLDNSRVYPDDNQSSYVLSNTMDSYHPYGEDDIYEQRLTELFKEAVELAYSTDGFEPSNDDLIVVIHAGIGQDFSLPFLDPTPEDIPSTYVDVDMLQTYNNGPITIGNSVK
;
A
#
# COMPACT_ATOMS: atom_id res chain seq x y z
N MET A 1 70.63 6.32 -21.15
CA MET A 1 69.23 6.80 -21.27
C MET A 1 68.49 6.42 -20.00
N LYS A 2 68.20 7.37 -19.10
CA LYS A 2 67.47 7.11 -17.84
C LYS A 2 65.96 7.21 -18.12
N ARG A 3 65.22 6.11 -17.97
CA ARG A 3 63.75 6.10 -18.09
C ARG A 3 63.15 6.64 -16.79
N LEU A 4 62.43 7.76 -16.90
CA LEU A 4 61.67 8.38 -15.83
C LEU A 4 60.27 7.74 -15.83
N TYR A 5 59.94 6.97 -14.80
CA TYR A 5 58.58 6.43 -14.63
C TYR A 5 57.73 7.46 -13.91
N ILE A 6 56.76 8.04 -14.63
CA ILE A 6 55.77 8.96 -14.06
C ILE A 6 54.67 8.09 -13.44
N LEU A 7 54.56 8.13 -12.11
CA LEU A 7 53.50 7.47 -11.36
C LEU A 7 52.24 8.34 -11.44
N PHE A 8 51.23 7.87 -12.19
CA PHE A 8 49.93 8.53 -12.28
C PHE A 8 49.08 8.09 -11.08
N ILE A 9 48.97 8.93 -10.06
CA ILE A 9 48.06 8.71 -8.92
C ILE A 9 46.69 9.22 -9.34
N VAL A 10 45.78 8.31 -9.64
CA VAL A 10 44.35 8.62 -9.83
C VAL A 10 43.75 8.85 -8.45
N LEU A 11 43.49 10.11 -8.11
CA LEU A 11 42.77 10.48 -6.89
C LEU A 11 41.28 10.16 -7.10
N MET A 12 40.84 8.98 -6.66
CA MET A 12 39.43 8.62 -6.68
C MET A 12 38.71 9.44 -5.60
N THR A 13 38.10 10.57 -5.99
CA THR A 13 37.20 11.31 -5.10
C THR A 13 35.97 10.44 -4.89
N CYS A 14 35.95 9.71 -3.77
CA CYS A 14 34.81 8.95 -3.32
C CYS A 14 33.74 9.95 -2.87
N SER A 15 32.88 10.36 -3.80
CA SER A 15 31.69 11.14 -3.46
C SER A 15 30.78 10.24 -2.63
N THR A 16 30.70 10.46 -1.31
CA THR A 16 29.71 9.77 -0.49
C THR A 16 28.33 10.33 -0.85
N VAL A 17 27.63 9.64 -1.74
CA VAL A 17 26.19 9.85 -1.92
C VAL A 17 25.51 9.32 -0.66
N SER A 18 25.21 10.22 0.27
CA SER A 18 24.45 9.90 1.47
C SER A 18 22.96 9.96 1.16
N ALA A 19 22.42 8.89 0.58
CA ALA A 19 20.97 8.64 0.60
C ALA A 19 20.63 7.92 1.91
N GLN A 20 20.74 8.62 3.05
CA GLN A 20 20.34 8.04 4.33
C GLN A 20 18.94 8.56 4.68
N ILE A 21 17.93 7.73 4.42
CA ILE A 21 16.60 7.95 4.99
C ILE A 21 16.76 7.74 6.51
N ILE A 22 16.67 8.83 7.26
CA ILE A 22 16.74 8.86 8.72
C ILE A 22 15.47 9.44 9.29
N GLY A 23 15.19 9.08 10.54
CA GLY A 23 14.01 9.52 11.28
C GLY A 23 12.79 8.66 11.00
N ASP A 24 11.72 8.96 11.74
CA ASP A 24 10.51 8.17 11.70
C ASP A 24 9.52 8.74 10.69
N ARG A 25 8.72 7.88 10.06
CA ARG A 25 7.63 8.27 9.16
C ARG A 25 6.27 7.98 9.78
N VAL A 26 5.32 8.87 9.53
CA VAL A 26 3.92 8.67 9.93
C VAL A 26 3.21 7.93 8.80
N VAL A 27 2.47 6.88 9.14
CA VAL A 27 1.69 6.09 8.19
C VAL A 27 0.21 6.18 8.56
N LYS A 28 -0.62 6.53 7.58
CA LYS A 28 -2.07 6.56 7.68
C LYS A 28 -2.63 5.45 6.79
N ILE A 29 -3.17 4.41 7.42
CA ILE A 29 -3.73 3.26 6.74
C ILE A 29 -5.24 3.46 6.60
N ILE A 30 -5.77 3.35 5.38
CA ILE A 30 -7.20 3.42 5.07
C ILE A 30 -7.63 2.02 4.62
N ARG A 31 -8.52 1.38 5.37
CA ARG A 31 -9.11 0.09 4.97
C ARG A 31 -10.34 0.32 4.12
N VAL A 32 -10.37 -0.30 2.95
CA VAL A 32 -11.50 -0.24 2.02
C VAL A 32 -12.03 -1.63 1.70
N SER A 33 -13.33 -1.74 1.53
CA SER A 33 -14.00 -2.91 0.97
C SER A 33 -14.77 -2.48 -0.27
N PHE A 34 -15.29 -3.44 -1.03
CA PHE A 34 -16.02 -3.22 -2.27
C PHE A 34 -17.51 -3.48 -2.06
N GLN A 35 -18.32 -3.16 -3.06
CA GLN A 35 -19.68 -3.70 -3.10
C GLN A 35 -19.61 -5.23 -3.14
N GLU A 36 -20.45 -5.89 -2.35
CA GLU A 36 -20.43 -7.35 -2.29
C GLU A 36 -20.91 -7.98 -3.61
N ASP A 37 -20.18 -8.99 -4.07
CA ASP A 37 -20.50 -9.77 -5.27
C ASP A 37 -20.04 -11.24 -5.12
N ASP A 38 -20.29 -12.03 -6.18
CA ASP A 38 -19.84 -13.41 -6.35
C ASP A 38 -19.04 -13.59 -7.65
N ALA A 39 -18.31 -12.56 -8.09
CA ALA A 39 -17.56 -12.58 -9.34
C ALA A 39 -16.38 -13.56 -9.28
N ASP A 40 -16.41 -14.57 -10.15
CA ASP A 40 -15.38 -15.62 -10.23
C ASP A 40 -13.96 -15.06 -10.50
N GLY A 41 -13.84 -13.86 -11.08
CA GLY A 41 -12.57 -13.25 -11.44
C GLY A 41 -11.83 -12.57 -10.29
N THR A 42 -12.43 -12.49 -9.10
CA THR A 42 -11.82 -11.89 -7.89
C THR A 42 -11.88 -12.85 -6.71
N THR A 43 -11.00 -12.64 -5.73
CA THR A 43 -10.96 -13.45 -4.51
C THR A 43 -11.85 -12.85 -3.41
N GLY A 44 -12.79 -13.66 -2.94
CA GLY A 44 -13.69 -13.31 -1.84
C GLY A 44 -14.99 -12.71 -2.36
N ASN A 45 -15.71 -11.98 -1.51
CA ASN A 45 -16.99 -11.36 -1.84
C ASN A 45 -16.91 -9.82 -1.79
N GLY A 46 -15.71 -9.23 -1.80
CA GLY A 46 -15.51 -7.80 -1.64
C GLY A 46 -15.32 -7.29 -0.20
N ASP A 47 -15.44 -8.11 0.84
CA ASP A 47 -15.18 -7.72 2.25
C ASP A 47 -13.95 -8.42 2.87
N PHE A 48 -13.45 -7.88 3.98
CA PHE A 48 -12.31 -8.43 4.71
C PHE A 48 -12.64 -9.80 5.32
N LEU A 49 -11.64 -10.70 5.34
CA LEU A 49 -11.78 -12.02 5.93
C LEU A 49 -11.73 -11.96 7.47
N TYR A 50 -12.89 -11.88 8.12
CA TYR A 50 -12.98 -11.87 9.58
C TYR A 50 -12.95 -13.26 10.21
N THR A 51 -13.29 -14.29 9.45
CA THR A 51 -13.27 -15.68 9.91
C THR A 51 -12.62 -16.56 8.86
N ALA A 52 -11.70 -17.43 9.27
CA ALA A 52 -11.11 -18.39 8.35
C ALA A 52 -12.18 -19.37 7.85
N GLU A 53 -12.35 -19.45 6.53
CA GLU A 53 -13.31 -20.37 5.91
C GLU A 53 -12.81 -21.82 5.91
N TYR A 54 -11.49 -22.02 5.91
CA TYR A 54 -10.86 -23.33 5.84
C TYR A 54 -9.64 -23.43 6.76
N ASP A 55 -9.53 -24.54 7.48
CA ASP A 55 -8.35 -24.91 8.25
C ASP A 55 -7.38 -25.71 7.35
N THR A 56 -6.77 -25.02 6.38
CA THR A 56 -5.88 -25.64 5.38
C THR A 56 -4.40 -25.62 5.77
N CYS A 57 -4.04 -24.92 6.87
CA CYS A 57 -2.65 -24.70 7.25
C CYS A 57 -2.29 -25.39 8.58
N ASP A 58 -2.27 -26.73 8.60
CA ASP A 58 -1.82 -27.60 9.70
C ASP A 58 -1.76 -26.92 11.10
N ASN A 59 -0.55 -26.70 11.65
CA ASN A 59 -0.37 -26.11 12.99
C ASN A 59 0.05 -24.63 12.95
N TYR A 60 0.23 -24.04 11.76
CA TYR A 60 0.76 -22.69 11.61
C TYR A 60 0.17 -22.01 10.38
N VAL A 61 -0.73 -21.07 10.65
CA VAL A 61 -1.30 -20.17 9.65
C VAL A 61 -0.45 -18.89 9.65
N VAL A 62 0.11 -18.53 8.51
CA VAL A 62 0.70 -17.20 8.30
C VAL A 62 -0.45 -16.21 8.11
N ASP A 63 -0.42 -15.10 8.83
CA ASP A 63 -1.40 -14.02 8.69
C ASP A 63 -2.87 -14.47 8.82
N PRO A 64 -3.25 -15.14 9.93
CA PRO A 64 -4.60 -15.67 10.09
C PRO A 64 -5.66 -14.56 10.21
N ALA A 65 -6.87 -14.90 9.79
CA ALA A 65 -8.06 -14.12 10.13
C ALA A 65 -8.23 -14.02 11.67
N PRO A 66 -8.86 -12.96 12.20
CA PRO A 66 -9.53 -11.87 11.47
C PRO A 66 -8.54 -10.86 10.87
N HIS A 67 -8.76 -10.46 9.62
CA HIS A 67 -8.08 -9.32 8.98
C HIS A 67 -8.74 -7.99 9.37
N ASP A 68 -8.79 -7.76 10.69
CA ASP A 68 -9.41 -6.59 11.28
C ASP A 68 -8.39 -5.46 11.54
N LYS A 69 -8.82 -4.38 12.19
CA LYS A 69 -7.94 -3.25 12.53
C LYS A 69 -6.73 -3.69 13.34
N THR A 70 -6.92 -4.63 14.26
CA THR A 70 -5.86 -5.13 15.15
C THR A 70 -4.80 -5.92 14.37
N TYR A 71 -5.22 -6.68 13.36
CA TYR A 71 -4.32 -7.32 12.41
C TYR A 71 -3.42 -6.29 11.70
N PHE A 72 -3.99 -5.24 11.11
CA PHE A 72 -3.18 -4.23 10.39
C PHE A 72 -2.30 -3.36 11.31
N ILE A 73 -2.73 -3.12 12.56
CA ILE A 73 -1.86 -2.51 13.58
C ILE A 73 -0.65 -3.42 13.86
N SER A 74 -0.85 -4.74 13.87
CA SER A 74 0.24 -5.71 14.10
C SER A 74 1.20 -5.74 12.92
N GLN A 75 0.70 -5.65 11.68
CA GLN A 75 1.53 -5.50 10.48
C GLN A 75 2.38 -4.22 10.54
N LEU A 76 1.78 -3.09 10.93
CA LEU A 76 2.52 -1.83 11.07
C LEU A 76 3.67 -1.92 12.09
N LYS A 77 3.43 -2.60 13.22
CA LYS A 77 4.47 -2.88 14.23
C LYS A 77 5.56 -3.80 13.69
N ALA A 78 5.20 -4.81 12.90
CA ALA A 78 6.17 -5.70 12.27
C ALA A 78 7.09 -4.93 11.30
N VAL A 79 6.52 -4.03 10.50
CA VAL A 79 7.27 -3.16 9.58
C VAL A 79 8.20 -2.20 10.35
N ASP A 80 7.73 -1.56 11.43
CA ASP A 80 8.59 -0.74 12.30
C ASP A 80 9.76 -1.56 12.84
N ASN A 81 9.49 -2.72 13.44
CA ASN A 81 10.52 -3.60 13.98
C ASN A 81 11.57 -4.00 12.94
N TYR A 82 11.13 -4.34 11.73
CA TYR A 82 12.02 -4.65 10.62
C TYR A 82 12.94 -3.46 10.30
N PHE A 83 12.37 -2.28 10.06
CA PHE A 83 13.13 -1.10 9.68
C PHE A 83 14.04 -0.59 10.79
N ARG A 84 13.61 -0.64 12.05
CA ARG A 84 14.46 -0.35 13.21
C ARG A 84 15.64 -1.29 13.28
N ASN A 85 15.42 -2.59 13.06
CA ASN A 85 16.48 -3.59 13.11
C ASN A 85 17.52 -3.38 12.00
N VAL A 86 17.09 -3.30 10.73
CA VAL A 86 18.02 -3.19 9.59
C VAL A 86 18.70 -1.81 9.51
N SER A 87 18.10 -0.77 10.10
CA SER A 87 18.66 0.59 10.13
C SER A 87 19.49 0.89 11.39
N TYR A 88 19.62 -0.05 12.32
CA TYR A 88 20.23 0.17 13.65
C TYR A 88 19.55 1.32 14.42
N GLY A 89 18.22 1.36 14.38
CA GLY A 89 17.38 2.33 15.06
C GLY A 89 17.29 3.70 14.39
N LYS A 90 17.92 3.91 13.21
CA LYS A 90 17.97 5.21 12.53
C LYS A 90 16.72 5.56 11.75
N PHE A 91 15.92 4.57 11.40
CA PHE A 91 14.70 4.70 10.61
C PHE A 91 13.63 3.75 11.16
N GLY A 92 12.38 4.18 11.12
CA GLY A 92 11.23 3.41 11.58
C GLY A 92 9.92 4.13 11.30
N ILE A 93 8.87 3.64 11.93
CA ILE A 93 7.53 4.21 11.86
C ILE A 93 7.22 4.91 13.18
N ASN A 94 6.68 6.12 13.09
CA ASN A 94 6.14 6.82 14.25
C ASN A 94 4.79 6.20 14.60
N LEU A 95 4.80 5.15 15.41
CA LEU A 95 3.60 4.40 15.78
C LEU A 95 2.58 5.25 16.58
N ASP A 96 3.05 6.25 17.33
CA ASP A 96 2.18 7.13 18.14
C ASP A 96 1.30 8.04 17.27
N ASN A 97 1.83 8.48 16.13
CA ASN A 97 1.11 9.35 15.19
C ASN A 97 0.52 8.60 13.99
N SER A 98 0.89 7.34 13.80
CA SER A 98 0.33 6.48 12.75
C SER A 98 -1.03 5.90 13.18
N ARG A 99 -1.90 5.62 12.21
CA ARG A 99 -3.28 5.18 12.51
C ARG A 99 -3.86 4.32 11.39
N VAL A 100 -4.73 3.39 11.76
CA VAL A 100 -5.58 2.61 10.85
C VAL A 100 -7.01 3.13 10.94
N TYR A 101 -7.61 3.42 9.80
CA TYR A 101 -8.97 3.91 9.62
C TYR A 101 -9.84 2.84 8.91
N PRO A 102 -11.16 2.79 9.16
CA PRO A 102 -11.87 3.52 10.23
C PRO A 102 -11.49 3.01 11.63
N ASP A 103 -11.96 3.71 12.66
CA ASP A 103 -11.65 3.37 14.06
C ASP A 103 -12.32 2.10 14.56
N ASP A 104 -13.45 1.70 13.99
CA ASP A 104 -14.11 0.48 14.41
C ASP A 104 -13.31 -0.77 13.96
N ASN A 105 -13.36 -1.85 14.74
CA ASN A 105 -12.41 -2.96 14.58
C ASN A 105 -12.68 -3.76 13.29
N GLN A 106 -13.94 -4.11 13.01
CA GLN A 106 -14.35 -4.94 11.86
C GLN A 106 -15.21 -4.12 10.91
N SER A 107 -14.62 -3.02 10.41
CA SER A 107 -15.24 -2.14 9.43
C SER A 107 -14.19 -1.55 8.50
N SER A 108 -14.69 -1.00 7.40
CA SER A 108 -13.96 -0.44 6.27
C SER A 108 -14.80 0.65 5.62
N TYR A 109 -14.17 1.47 4.78
CA TYR A 109 -14.91 2.33 3.87
C TYR A 109 -15.31 1.53 2.64
N VAL A 110 -16.62 1.38 2.42
CA VAL A 110 -17.14 0.61 1.28
C VAL A 110 -17.11 1.50 0.03
N LEU A 111 -16.31 1.11 -0.95
CA LEU A 111 -16.23 1.75 -2.26
C LEU A 111 -17.51 1.52 -3.06
N SER A 112 -17.78 2.39 -4.03
CA SER A 112 -19.02 2.43 -4.79
C SER A 112 -19.19 1.29 -5.81
N ASN A 113 -18.10 0.62 -6.19
CA ASN A 113 -18.12 -0.48 -7.15
C ASN A 113 -17.56 -1.77 -6.56
N THR A 114 -17.76 -2.86 -7.30
CA THR A 114 -17.14 -4.18 -7.11
C THR A 114 -15.63 -4.14 -7.41
N MET A 115 -14.87 -5.13 -6.97
CA MET A 115 -13.40 -5.13 -7.13
C MET A 115 -12.99 -5.16 -8.61
N ASP A 116 -13.63 -6.02 -9.41
CA ASP A 116 -13.40 -6.17 -10.85
C ASP A 116 -13.60 -4.86 -11.63
N SER A 117 -14.45 -3.97 -11.16
CA SER A 117 -14.65 -2.64 -11.76
C SER A 117 -13.40 -1.75 -11.65
N TYR A 118 -12.57 -1.94 -10.62
CA TYR A 118 -11.31 -1.22 -10.42
C TYR A 118 -10.11 -1.94 -11.06
N HIS A 119 -10.23 -3.21 -11.40
CA HIS A 119 -9.20 -3.94 -12.14
C HIS A 119 -9.80 -4.96 -13.13
N PRO A 120 -10.42 -4.47 -14.22
CA PRO A 120 -11.14 -5.33 -15.16
C PRO A 120 -10.19 -6.16 -16.02
N TYR A 121 -10.57 -7.40 -16.29
CA TYR A 121 -9.74 -8.33 -17.05
C TYR A 121 -9.54 -7.88 -18.51
N GLY A 122 -8.26 -7.77 -18.92
CA GLY A 122 -7.90 -7.49 -20.31
C GLY A 122 -8.08 -6.03 -20.74
N GLU A 123 -8.27 -5.12 -19.78
CA GLU A 123 -8.39 -3.68 -20.01
C GLU A 123 -7.20 -2.91 -19.38
N ASP A 124 -5.98 -3.37 -19.65
CA ASP A 124 -4.74 -2.80 -19.09
C ASP A 124 -4.60 -1.28 -19.31
N ASP A 125 -5.13 -0.77 -20.43
CA ASP A 125 -5.07 0.64 -20.81
C ASP A 125 -5.78 1.59 -19.82
N ILE A 126 -6.72 1.09 -19.03
CA ILE A 126 -7.47 1.90 -18.04
C ILE A 126 -7.05 1.64 -16.60
N TYR A 127 -6.07 0.75 -16.37
CA TYR A 127 -5.72 0.30 -15.03
C TYR A 127 -5.26 1.45 -14.12
N GLU A 128 -4.38 2.32 -14.61
CA GLU A 128 -3.94 3.48 -13.84
C GLU A 128 -5.10 4.42 -13.51
N GLN A 129 -6.02 4.64 -14.46
CA GLN A 129 -7.21 5.45 -14.22
C GLN A 129 -8.03 4.85 -13.08
N ARG A 130 -8.35 3.55 -13.14
CA ARG A 130 -9.14 2.86 -12.11
C ARG A 130 -8.46 2.85 -10.75
N LEU A 131 -7.14 2.69 -10.72
CA LEU A 131 -6.36 2.78 -9.49
C LEU A 131 -6.45 4.17 -8.86
N THR A 132 -6.37 5.24 -9.67
CA THR A 132 -6.55 6.61 -9.15
C THR A 132 -7.97 6.89 -8.68
N GLU A 133 -8.99 6.31 -9.33
CA GLU A 133 -10.39 6.38 -8.91
C GLU A 133 -10.57 5.70 -7.54
N LEU A 134 -10.04 4.49 -7.36
CA LEU A 134 -10.04 3.76 -6.09
C LEU A 134 -9.37 4.58 -4.98
N PHE A 135 -8.15 5.06 -5.23
CA PHE A 135 -7.39 5.81 -4.24
C PHE A 135 -8.13 7.10 -3.84
N LYS A 136 -8.66 7.84 -4.81
CA LYS A 136 -9.41 9.07 -4.58
C LYS A 136 -10.65 8.82 -3.74
N GLU A 137 -11.43 7.80 -4.10
CA GLU A 137 -12.65 7.46 -3.36
C GLU A 137 -12.34 7.03 -1.92
N ALA A 138 -11.29 6.23 -1.73
CA ALA A 138 -10.83 5.81 -0.41
C ALA A 138 -10.53 7.00 0.52
N VAL A 139 -9.78 8.00 0.02
CA VAL A 139 -9.42 9.17 0.82
C VAL A 139 -10.61 10.12 1.04
N GLU A 140 -11.51 10.25 0.06
CA GLU A 140 -12.73 11.06 0.18
C GLU A 140 -13.72 10.46 1.20
N LEU A 141 -13.88 9.14 1.21
CA LEU A 141 -14.70 8.44 2.21
C LEU A 141 -14.10 8.57 3.61
N ALA A 142 -12.79 8.41 3.74
CA ALA A 142 -12.10 8.59 5.01
C ALA A 142 -12.24 10.02 5.56
N TYR A 143 -12.16 11.02 4.67
CA TYR A 143 -12.36 12.42 5.06
C TYR A 143 -13.80 12.70 5.47
N SER A 144 -14.76 12.31 4.64
CA SER A 144 -16.18 12.62 4.88
C SER A 144 -16.79 11.88 6.07
N THR A 145 -16.27 10.69 6.41
CA THR A 145 -16.77 9.87 7.53
C THR A 145 -16.07 10.20 8.85
N ASP A 146 -14.73 10.23 8.85
CA ASP A 146 -13.91 10.30 10.08
C ASP A 146 -13.05 11.57 10.18
N GLY A 147 -13.15 12.50 9.22
CA GLY A 147 -12.35 13.73 9.20
C GLY A 147 -10.86 13.47 8.94
N PHE A 148 -10.53 12.45 8.15
CA PHE A 148 -9.15 12.15 7.75
C PHE A 148 -8.48 13.32 7.02
N GLU A 149 -7.46 13.93 7.64
CA GLU A 149 -6.65 15.00 7.03
C GLU A 149 -5.15 14.64 7.11
N PRO A 150 -4.53 14.17 6.02
CA PRO A 150 -3.12 13.80 6.02
C PRO A 150 -2.21 15.03 5.90
N SER A 151 -1.06 15.02 6.59
CA SER A 151 0.00 16.01 6.36
C SER A 151 0.77 15.72 5.07
N ASN A 152 1.52 16.68 4.53
CA ASN A 152 2.32 16.49 3.31
C ASN A 152 3.38 15.38 3.45
N ASP A 153 3.91 15.19 4.66
CA ASP A 153 4.95 14.20 4.95
C ASP A 153 4.40 12.82 5.40
N ASP A 154 3.07 12.70 5.52
CA ASP A 154 2.42 11.43 5.89
C ASP A 154 2.41 10.47 4.69
N LEU A 155 2.72 9.19 4.96
CA LEU A 155 2.52 8.11 4.01
C LEU A 155 1.08 7.62 4.12
N ILE A 156 0.36 7.65 3.00
CA ILE A 156 -1.01 7.12 2.91
C ILE A 156 -0.92 5.72 2.31
N VAL A 157 -1.52 4.75 2.98
CA VAL A 157 -1.60 3.36 2.52
C VAL A 157 -3.06 2.98 2.46
N VAL A 158 -3.55 2.62 1.29
CA VAL A 158 -4.89 2.03 1.13
C VAL A 158 -4.72 0.51 1.15
N ILE A 159 -5.44 -0.15 2.05
CA ILE A 159 -5.51 -1.61 2.10
C ILE A 159 -6.92 -2.00 1.67
N HIS A 160 -7.03 -2.84 0.66
CA HIS A 160 -8.31 -3.34 0.18
C HIS A 160 -8.63 -4.73 0.74
N ALA A 161 -9.91 -5.05 0.81
CA ALA A 161 -10.41 -6.39 1.06
C ALA A 161 -10.02 -7.36 -0.07
N GLY A 162 -9.93 -8.65 0.23
CA GLY A 162 -9.53 -9.69 -0.73
C GLY A 162 -8.01 -9.92 -0.78
N ILE A 163 -7.57 -10.64 -1.82
CA ILE A 163 -6.16 -11.00 -2.04
C ILE A 163 -5.59 -10.11 -3.15
N GLY A 164 -4.30 -9.76 -3.05
CA GLY A 164 -3.59 -9.06 -4.12
C GLY A 164 -3.07 -10.02 -5.18
N GLN A 165 -3.06 -9.59 -6.44
CA GLN A 165 -2.56 -10.36 -7.59
C GLN A 165 -1.01 -10.43 -7.66
N ASP A 166 -0.35 -10.54 -6.50
CA ASP A 166 1.11 -10.47 -6.38
C ASP A 166 1.82 -11.83 -6.55
N PHE A 167 1.09 -12.86 -6.99
CA PHE A 167 1.57 -14.24 -7.08
C PHE A 167 1.65 -14.72 -8.54
N SER A 168 2.80 -15.25 -8.93
CA SER A 168 2.95 -15.92 -10.23
C SER A 168 2.49 -17.37 -10.14
N LEU A 169 1.41 -17.70 -10.84
CA LEU A 169 0.89 -19.07 -10.93
C LEU A 169 1.45 -19.79 -12.18
N PRO A 170 1.77 -21.10 -12.10
CA PRO A 170 2.24 -21.88 -13.23
C PRO A 170 1.13 -22.27 -14.24
N PHE A 171 -0.09 -21.79 -14.00
CA PHE A 171 -1.31 -22.01 -14.82
C PHE A 171 -2.08 -20.68 -14.96
N LEU A 172 -3.23 -20.71 -15.65
CA LEU A 172 -4.08 -19.53 -15.80
C LEU A 172 -4.53 -19.02 -14.43
N ASP A 173 -4.28 -17.74 -14.16
CA ASP A 173 -4.71 -17.09 -12.93
C ASP A 173 -6.23 -17.22 -12.77
N PRO A 174 -6.74 -17.87 -11.69
CA PRO A 174 -8.17 -18.03 -11.50
C PRO A 174 -8.85 -16.71 -11.13
N THR A 175 -8.12 -15.74 -10.57
CA THR A 175 -8.66 -14.45 -10.12
C THR A 175 -7.91 -13.28 -10.78
N PRO A 176 -7.99 -13.18 -12.11
CA PRO A 176 -7.18 -12.23 -12.86
C PRO A 176 -7.58 -10.76 -12.63
N GLU A 177 -8.67 -10.51 -11.91
CA GLU A 177 -9.22 -9.19 -11.60
C GLU A 177 -8.93 -8.78 -10.15
N ASP A 178 -8.19 -9.59 -9.38
CA ASP A 178 -7.62 -9.19 -8.10
C ASP A 178 -6.67 -7.98 -8.29
N ILE A 179 -6.71 -6.99 -7.40
CA ILE A 179 -5.89 -5.78 -7.53
C ILE A 179 -4.47 -6.05 -6.98
N PRO A 180 -3.39 -5.94 -7.77
CA PRO A 180 -2.03 -6.13 -7.27
C PRO A 180 -1.56 -4.98 -6.38
N SER A 181 -0.56 -5.25 -5.54
CA SER A 181 0.09 -4.21 -4.73
C SER A 181 0.81 -3.21 -5.65
N THR A 182 0.44 -1.94 -5.55
CA THR A 182 0.96 -0.86 -6.40
C THR A 182 1.05 0.46 -5.65
N TYR A 183 1.57 1.49 -6.31
CA TYR A 183 1.64 2.87 -5.80
C TYR A 183 0.86 3.81 -6.71
N VAL A 184 0.34 4.89 -6.13
CA VAL A 184 -0.23 6.03 -6.87
C VAL A 184 0.74 7.18 -6.76
N ASP A 185 1.18 7.72 -7.89
CA ASP A 185 2.07 8.87 -7.94
C ASP A 185 1.35 10.13 -8.42
N VAL A 186 2.07 11.26 -8.31
CA VAL A 186 1.52 12.57 -8.63
C VAL A 186 1.20 12.71 -10.13
N ASP A 187 1.92 12.02 -11.01
CA ASP A 187 1.72 12.11 -12.45
C ASP A 187 0.44 11.35 -12.85
N MET A 188 0.18 10.20 -12.22
CA MET A 188 -1.10 9.49 -12.34
C MET A 188 -2.28 10.37 -11.90
N LEU A 189 -2.18 11.00 -10.71
CA LEU A 189 -3.23 11.87 -10.20
C LEU A 189 -3.49 13.06 -11.13
N GLN A 190 -2.44 13.72 -11.60
CA GLN A 190 -2.58 14.83 -12.54
C GLN A 190 -3.24 14.41 -13.86
N THR A 191 -2.90 13.22 -14.35
CA THR A 191 -3.39 12.69 -15.63
C THR A 191 -4.88 12.35 -15.54
N TYR A 192 -5.31 11.64 -14.50
CA TYR A 192 -6.66 11.06 -14.44
C TYR A 192 -7.66 11.86 -13.59
N ASN A 193 -7.20 12.72 -12.66
CA ASN A 193 -8.09 13.54 -11.81
C ASN A 193 -8.21 15.01 -12.24
N ASN A 194 -7.63 15.38 -13.39
CA ASN A 194 -7.54 16.78 -13.85
C ASN A 194 -6.84 17.72 -12.84
N GLY A 195 -5.92 17.19 -12.04
CA GLY A 195 -5.17 17.95 -11.04
C GLY A 195 -4.94 17.18 -9.73
N PRO A 196 -4.35 17.84 -8.72
CA PRO A 196 -4.14 17.24 -7.41
C PRO A 196 -5.48 16.96 -6.70
N ILE A 197 -5.48 15.97 -5.81
CA ILE A 197 -6.63 15.68 -4.95
C ILE A 197 -6.58 16.62 -3.74
N THR A 198 -7.70 17.28 -3.45
CA THR A 198 -7.85 18.09 -2.24
C THR A 198 -8.64 17.32 -1.19
N ILE A 199 -8.03 17.08 -0.02
CA ILE A 199 -8.63 16.36 1.11
C ILE A 199 -8.64 17.32 2.29
N GLY A 200 -9.82 17.87 2.62
CA GLY A 200 -9.91 18.96 3.60
C GLY A 200 -9.04 20.15 3.22
N ASN A 201 -8.06 20.48 4.07
CA ASN A 201 -7.09 21.55 3.82
C ASN A 201 -5.80 21.07 3.14
N SER A 202 -5.66 19.78 2.87
CA SER A 202 -4.46 19.17 2.27
C SER A 202 -4.63 19.00 0.77
N VAL A 203 -3.53 19.21 0.03
CA VAL A 203 -3.47 19.03 -1.43
C VAL A 203 -2.41 17.96 -1.72
N LYS A 204 -2.80 16.90 -2.45
CA LYS A 204 -1.98 15.75 -2.80
C LYS A 204 -1.81 15.62 -4.30
#